data_AF-A0A6J0AYY3-F1
#
_entry.id   AF-A0A6J0AYY3-F1
#
_cell.length_a   1.000
_cell.length_b   1.000
_cell.length_c   1.000
_cell.angle_alpha   90.00
_cell.angle_beta   90.00
_cell.angle_gamma   90.00
#
_symmetry.space_group_name_H-M   'P 1'
#
loop_
_entity.id
_entity.type
_entity.pdbx_description
1 polymer ?
#
loop_
_entity_poly.entity_id
_entity_poly.type
_entity_poly.pdbx_seq_one_letter_code
_entity_poly.pdbx_strand_id
1 'polypeptide(L)'
;MLATLWLLSLSVPTLWAQVLISCAYKSFCQRGLVSGNDVVLQCDHPGARWYFSSLQGEDPLLLSSTPDIKKLPGGSLQLTNPQPSQTGLYHCQDNNSALVVEYEVDFQDVTALHITHRDLGQNPLKNETLSLGGKELIFTHWEPWQDCNRCGGPGERKRLGYCYIEEPLEAPMPCWLYLGAEKVQYSRMRPELQVEACLTPCDHIKEINQPYFVFDIPQLGKLTNTMWLTCPLASIYR
;
A
#
# COMPACT_ATOMS: atom_id res chain seq x y z
N MET A 1 32.94 47.16 1.82
CA MET A 1 31.91 46.42 2.59
C MET A 1 31.27 45.41 1.65
N LEU A 2 31.58 44.12 1.79
CA LEU A 2 30.97 43.06 0.99
C LEU A 2 29.69 42.60 1.69
N ALA A 3 28.56 42.73 1.01
CA ALA A 3 27.30 42.14 1.45
C ALA A 3 27.25 40.67 0.99
N THR A 4 27.36 39.75 1.93
CA THR A 4 27.14 38.31 1.71
C THR A 4 25.64 38.04 1.66
N LEU A 5 25.10 37.73 0.48
CA LEU A 5 23.75 37.18 0.32
C LEU A 5 23.76 35.72 0.81
N TRP A 6 23.08 35.46 1.93
CA TRP A 6 22.74 34.11 2.38
C TRP A 6 21.56 33.58 1.57
N LEU A 7 21.82 32.63 0.67
CA LEU A 7 20.78 31.79 0.07
C LEU A 7 20.33 30.76 1.13
N LEU A 8 19.19 31.02 1.76
CA LEU A 8 18.45 30.00 2.51
C LEU A 8 17.95 28.97 1.50
N SER A 9 18.61 27.80 1.48
CA SER A 9 18.08 26.62 0.82
C SER A 9 16.81 26.18 1.54
N LEU A 10 15.66 26.61 1.05
CA LEU A 10 14.38 25.98 1.37
C LEU A 10 14.42 24.56 0.78
N SER A 11 14.84 23.60 1.60
CA SER A 11 14.55 22.20 1.32
C SER A 11 13.04 22.02 1.41
N VAL A 12 12.36 22.08 0.27
CA VAL A 12 10.98 21.59 0.19
C VAL A 12 11.08 20.10 0.53
N PRO A 13 10.44 19.61 1.62
CA PRO A 13 10.38 18.18 1.86
C PRO A 13 9.79 17.57 0.59
N THR A 14 10.52 16.65 -0.01
CA THR A 14 10.05 15.92 -1.19
C THR A 14 8.64 15.46 -0.91
N LEU A 15 7.71 15.74 -1.82
CA LEU A 15 6.35 15.22 -1.73
C LEU A 15 6.50 13.70 -1.92
N TRP A 16 6.62 12.98 -0.81
CA TRP A 16 6.57 11.52 -0.80
C TRP A 16 5.26 11.13 -1.47
N ALA A 17 5.32 10.36 -2.55
CA ALA A 17 4.14 9.97 -3.32
C ALA A 17 3.29 9.01 -2.48
N GLN A 18 2.37 9.55 -1.69
CA GLN A 18 1.46 8.77 -0.86
C GLN A 18 0.47 8.03 -1.75
N VAL A 19 0.16 6.77 -1.41
CA VAL A 19 -0.85 6.00 -2.14
C VAL A 19 -2.22 6.57 -1.81
N LEU A 20 -2.91 7.14 -2.80
CA LEU A 20 -4.28 7.60 -2.66
C LEU A 20 -5.24 6.43 -2.94
N ILE A 21 -6.02 6.03 -1.93
CA ILE A 21 -7.06 5.02 -2.06
C ILE A 21 -8.41 5.74 -2.12
N SER A 22 -9.12 5.50 -3.22
CA SER A 22 -10.40 6.15 -3.53
C SER A 22 -11.50 5.13 -3.74
N CYS A 23 -12.68 5.39 -3.21
CA CYS A 23 -13.88 4.60 -3.47
C CYS A 23 -15.03 5.50 -3.88
N ALA A 24 -16.06 4.91 -4.49
CA ALA A 24 -17.20 5.68 -4.98
C ALA A 24 -17.96 6.35 -3.82
N TYR A 25 -18.60 7.47 -4.09
CA TYR A 25 -19.41 8.18 -3.10
C TYR A 25 -20.55 7.28 -2.58
N LYS A 26 -20.72 7.23 -1.25
CA LYS A 26 -21.65 6.34 -0.55
C LYS A 26 -21.48 4.86 -0.88
N SER A 27 -20.24 4.45 -1.15
CA SER A 27 -19.88 3.06 -1.37
C SER A 27 -19.04 2.51 -0.22
N PHE A 28 -18.96 1.18 -0.23
CA PHE A 28 -18.07 0.37 0.57
C PHE A 28 -17.05 -0.29 -0.37
N CYS A 29 -15.80 -0.35 0.07
CA CYS A 29 -14.75 -1.02 -0.69
C CYS A 29 -13.76 -1.74 0.22
N GLN A 30 -13.25 -2.86 -0.28
CA GLN A 30 -12.27 -3.69 0.42
C GLN A 30 -10.93 -3.61 -0.30
N ARG A 31 -9.83 -3.46 0.46
CA ARG A 31 -8.49 -3.32 -0.11
C ARG A 31 -7.43 -4.01 0.75
N GLY A 32 -6.63 -4.87 0.13
CA GLY A 32 -5.35 -5.30 0.67
C GLY A 32 -4.26 -4.26 0.40
N LEU A 33 -3.48 -3.93 1.43
CA LEU A 33 -2.33 -3.04 1.39
C LEU A 33 -1.16 -3.69 2.13
N VAL A 34 0.05 -3.18 1.93
CA VAL A 34 1.23 -3.61 2.71
C VAL A 34 1.44 -2.58 3.82
N SER A 35 1.60 -3.07 5.04
CA SER A 35 1.95 -2.26 6.21
C SER A 35 3.25 -1.48 6.02
N GLY A 36 3.40 -0.42 6.78
CA GLY A 36 4.56 0.45 6.80
C GLY A 36 4.67 1.44 5.63
N ASN A 37 3.72 1.43 4.69
CA ASN A 37 3.65 2.41 3.61
C ASN A 37 2.55 3.43 3.87
N ASP A 38 2.90 4.71 3.78
CA ASP A 38 1.95 5.81 3.94
C ASP A 38 0.81 5.71 2.92
N VAL A 39 -0.42 5.86 3.42
CA VAL A 39 -1.64 5.79 2.62
C VAL A 39 -2.56 6.94 2.95
N VAL A 40 -3.27 7.44 1.94
CA VAL A 40 -4.33 8.42 2.09
C VAL A 40 -5.65 7.77 1.67
N LEU A 41 -6.60 7.68 2.60
CA LEU A 41 -7.97 7.29 2.32
C LEU A 41 -8.76 8.54 1.91
N GLN A 42 -9.24 8.56 0.68
CA GLN A 42 -9.92 9.73 0.12
C GLN A 42 -11.28 9.94 0.78
N CYS A 43 -11.56 11.18 1.18
CA CYS A 43 -12.90 11.60 1.52
C CYS A 43 -13.07 13.06 1.11
N ASP A 44 -13.84 13.30 0.05
CA ASP A 44 -14.01 14.63 -0.57
C ASP A 44 -15.05 15.48 0.18
N HIS A 45 -14.90 15.56 1.50
CA HIS A 45 -15.78 16.34 2.35
C HIS A 45 -14.99 17.10 3.43
N PRO A 46 -14.77 18.42 3.25
CA PRO A 46 -14.12 19.24 4.27
C PRO A 46 -14.82 19.14 5.63
N GLY A 47 -14.03 19.00 6.69
CA GLY A 47 -14.54 18.84 8.06
C GLY A 47 -15.07 17.46 8.42
N ALA A 48 -14.92 16.46 7.54
CA ALA A 48 -15.40 15.13 7.80
C ALA A 48 -14.86 14.50 9.10
N ARG A 49 -15.72 13.69 9.72
CA ARG A 49 -15.39 12.86 10.89
C ARG A 49 -15.02 11.47 10.41
N TRP A 50 -13.93 10.95 10.94
CA TRP A 50 -13.44 9.62 10.66
C TRP A 50 -13.54 8.76 11.89
N TYR A 51 -13.93 7.51 11.69
CA TYR A 51 -13.99 6.53 12.74
C TYR A 51 -13.34 5.24 12.27
N PHE A 52 -12.79 4.49 13.23
CA PHE A 52 -12.13 3.21 13.00
C PHE A 52 -12.77 2.13 13.86
N SER A 53 -13.03 0.97 13.27
CA SER A 53 -13.45 -0.24 13.97
C SER A 53 -12.46 -1.36 13.66
N SER A 54 -11.84 -1.91 14.70
CA SER A 54 -10.93 -3.05 14.56
C SER A 54 -11.71 -4.33 14.25
N LEU A 55 -11.02 -5.34 13.69
CA LEU A 55 -11.61 -6.67 13.46
C LEU A 55 -12.03 -7.39 14.74
N GLN A 56 -11.65 -6.88 15.91
CA GLN A 56 -11.98 -7.49 17.21
C GLN A 56 -13.37 -7.10 17.72
N GLY A 57 -14.14 -6.32 16.96
CA GLY A 57 -15.52 -5.97 17.28
C GLY A 57 -15.66 -4.93 18.40
N GLU A 58 -14.65 -4.07 18.55
CA GLU A 58 -14.68 -2.96 19.51
C GLU A 58 -15.54 -1.80 19.00
N ASP A 59 -16.01 -0.96 19.94
CA ASP A 59 -16.78 0.24 19.61
C ASP A 59 -15.99 1.17 18.66
N PRO A 60 -16.64 1.80 17.67
CA PRO A 60 -15.96 2.68 16.72
C PRO A 60 -15.21 3.82 17.42
N LEU A 61 -13.91 3.90 17.18
CA LEU A 61 -13.04 4.95 17.70
C LEU A 61 -13.09 6.18 16.78
N LEU A 62 -13.46 7.34 17.33
CA LEU A 62 -13.33 8.59 16.61
C LEU A 62 -11.83 8.92 16.41
N LEU A 63 -11.40 8.95 15.15
CA LEU A 63 -10.06 9.38 14.78
C LEU A 63 -10.03 10.92 14.82
N SER A 64 -9.23 11.50 15.71
CA SER A 64 -9.16 12.96 15.92
C SER A 64 -7.82 13.52 15.46
N SER A 65 -6.72 13.01 15.99
CA SER A 65 -5.35 13.07 15.44
C SER A 65 -4.45 12.26 16.36
N THR A 66 -3.68 11.31 15.82
CA THR A 66 -2.60 10.62 16.54
C THR A 66 -1.30 10.83 15.74
N PRO A 67 -0.10 10.53 16.29
CA PRO A 67 1.15 10.75 15.56
C PRO A 67 1.16 10.13 14.16
N ASP A 68 0.54 8.95 14.02
CA ASP A 68 0.52 8.18 12.78
C ASP A 68 -0.77 8.37 11.97
N ILE A 69 -1.72 9.21 12.43
CA ILE A 69 -3.01 9.44 11.77
C ILE A 69 -3.31 10.94 11.72
N LYS A 70 -3.44 11.46 10.51
CA LYS A 70 -3.68 12.89 10.26
C LYS A 70 -4.87 13.09 9.34
N LYS A 71 -5.81 13.97 9.74
CA LYS A 71 -6.84 14.47 8.84
C LYS A 71 -6.28 15.56 7.94
N LEU A 72 -6.53 15.43 6.64
CA LEU A 72 -6.14 16.42 5.64
C LEU A 72 -7.21 17.50 5.50
N PRO A 73 -6.85 18.73 5.08
CA PRO A 73 -7.81 19.84 4.94
C PRO A 73 -9.02 19.52 4.04
N GLY A 74 -8.84 18.64 3.04
CA GLY A 74 -9.90 18.22 2.13
C GLY A 74 -10.90 17.22 2.72
N GLY A 75 -10.65 16.69 3.92
CA GLY A 75 -11.48 15.66 4.55
C GLY A 75 -10.85 14.26 4.56
N SER A 76 -9.92 13.97 3.65
CA SER A 76 -9.21 12.70 3.57
C SER A 76 -8.40 12.37 4.83
N LEU A 77 -8.15 11.08 5.05
CA LEU A 77 -7.38 10.57 6.18
C LEU A 77 -6.01 10.08 5.70
N GLN A 78 -4.93 10.63 6.25
CA GLN A 78 -3.58 10.14 6.04
C GLN A 78 -3.20 9.20 7.19
N LEU A 79 -2.75 7.99 6.86
CA LEU A 79 -2.16 7.01 7.76
C LEU A 79 -0.66 6.92 7.43
N THR A 80 0.19 7.17 8.41
CA THR A 80 1.66 7.14 8.27
C THR A 80 2.18 5.82 8.83
N ASN A 81 2.98 5.08 8.05
CA ASN A 81 3.56 3.80 8.46
C ASN A 81 2.54 2.83 9.15
N PRO A 82 1.37 2.56 8.53
CA PRO A 82 0.28 1.82 9.17
C PRO A 82 0.70 0.40 9.52
N GLN A 83 0.28 -0.09 10.69
CA GLN A 83 0.60 -1.42 11.21
C GLN A 83 -0.52 -2.43 10.92
N PRO A 84 -0.23 -3.75 10.92
CA PRO A 84 -1.27 -4.77 10.77
C PRO A 84 -2.39 -4.70 11.82
N SER A 85 -2.11 -4.17 13.01
CA SER A 85 -3.12 -3.93 14.05
C SER A 85 -4.16 -2.85 13.67
N GLN A 86 -3.88 -2.07 12.63
CA GLN A 86 -4.77 -1.06 12.08
C GLN A 86 -5.64 -1.61 10.92
N THR A 87 -5.61 -2.92 10.68
CA THR A 87 -6.57 -3.60 9.79
C THR A 87 -7.98 -3.49 10.37
N GLY A 88 -8.94 -3.11 9.53
CA GLY A 88 -10.34 -2.95 9.93
C GLY A 88 -11.12 -1.96 9.06
N LEU A 89 -12.23 -1.49 9.59
CA LEU A 89 -13.17 -0.60 8.91
C LEU A 89 -12.88 0.87 9.26
N TYR A 90 -12.70 1.69 8.23
CA TYR A 90 -12.57 3.14 8.31
C TYR A 90 -13.78 3.79 7.64
N HIS A 91 -14.57 4.54 8.40
CA HIS A 91 -15.74 5.20 7.85
C HIS A 91 -15.66 6.72 7.95
N CYS A 92 -15.92 7.39 6.82
CA CYS A 92 -15.97 8.84 6.72
C CYS A 92 -17.42 9.33 6.79
N GLN A 93 -17.69 10.28 7.67
CA GLN A 93 -18.99 10.94 7.81
C GLN A 93 -18.88 12.44 7.60
N ASP A 94 -19.91 13.03 7.03
CA ASP A 94 -20.04 14.48 6.94
C ASP A 94 -20.39 15.12 8.30
N ASN A 95 -20.56 16.44 8.30
CA ASN A 95 -20.89 17.20 9.50
C ASN A 95 -22.26 16.83 10.10
N ASN A 96 -23.17 16.29 9.28
CA ASN A 96 -24.51 15.85 9.68
C ASN A 96 -24.55 14.36 10.06
N SER A 97 -23.37 13.73 10.20
CA SER A 97 -23.24 12.29 10.46
C SER A 97 -23.76 11.41 9.32
N ALA A 98 -23.92 11.94 8.10
CA ALA A 98 -24.24 11.13 6.95
C ALA A 98 -22.98 10.46 6.40
N LEU A 99 -23.11 9.18 6.02
CA LEU A 99 -22.01 8.42 5.46
C LEU A 99 -21.56 9.02 4.11
N VAL A 100 -20.25 9.22 3.97
CA VAL A 100 -19.60 9.65 2.72
C VAL A 100 -18.97 8.46 2.01
N VAL A 101 -18.18 7.64 2.72
CA VAL A 101 -17.48 6.47 2.17
C VAL A 101 -17.00 5.54 3.29
N GLU A 102 -16.92 4.24 3.01
CA GLU A 102 -16.37 3.23 3.90
C GLU A 102 -15.24 2.45 3.21
N TYR A 103 -14.14 2.27 3.94
CA TYR A 103 -12.98 1.49 3.52
C TYR A 103 -12.76 0.36 4.52
N GLU A 104 -12.79 -0.88 4.04
CA GLU A 104 -12.30 -2.02 4.81
C GLU A 104 -10.89 -2.36 4.30
N VAL A 105 -9.90 -2.18 5.18
CA VAL A 105 -8.49 -2.21 4.77
C VAL A 105 -7.75 -3.29 5.53
N ASP A 106 -7.05 -4.15 4.79
CA ASP A 106 -6.11 -5.13 5.30
C ASP A 106 -4.67 -4.64 5.14
N PHE A 107 -4.02 -4.27 6.24
CA PHE A 107 -2.58 -3.98 6.28
C PHE A 107 -1.77 -5.27 6.50
N GLN A 108 -1.31 -5.87 5.41
CA GLN A 108 -0.52 -7.09 5.44
C GLN A 108 0.92 -6.82 5.88
N ASP A 109 1.47 -7.68 6.74
CA ASP A 109 2.78 -7.49 7.35
C ASP A 109 3.92 -7.51 6.31
N VAL A 110 4.60 -6.37 6.17
CA VAL A 110 5.75 -6.21 5.26
C VAL A 110 6.94 -7.06 5.68
N THR A 111 7.08 -7.36 6.98
CA THR A 111 8.18 -8.18 7.49
C THR A 111 8.06 -9.64 7.05
N ALA A 112 6.86 -10.06 6.62
CA ALA A 112 6.59 -11.40 6.09
C ALA A 112 6.69 -11.47 4.54
N LEU A 113 7.02 -10.37 3.86
CA LEU A 113 7.03 -10.26 2.40
C LEU A 113 7.86 -11.37 1.73
N HIS A 114 7.25 -12.09 0.79
CA HIS A 114 7.94 -13.09 -0.03
C HIS A 114 8.38 -12.48 -1.36
N ILE A 115 9.68 -12.49 -1.63
CA ILE A 115 10.25 -11.86 -2.83
C ILE A 115 10.69 -12.94 -3.82
N THR A 116 10.27 -12.79 -5.08
CA THR A 116 10.66 -13.70 -6.18
C THR A 116 11.20 -12.93 -7.37
N HIS A 117 12.28 -13.45 -7.96
CA HIS A 117 12.89 -12.92 -9.18
C HIS A 117 12.59 -13.84 -10.37
N ARG A 118 11.81 -13.33 -11.32
CA ARG A 118 11.32 -14.13 -12.44
C ARG A 118 12.44 -14.63 -13.36
N ASP A 119 13.44 -13.78 -13.65
CA ASP A 119 14.56 -14.17 -14.53
C ASP A 119 15.53 -15.18 -13.91
N LEU A 120 15.43 -15.41 -12.59
CA LEU A 120 16.18 -16.46 -11.89
C LEU A 120 15.41 -17.78 -11.83
N GLY A 121 14.23 -17.86 -12.48
CA GLY A 121 13.37 -19.04 -12.43
C GLY A 121 12.71 -19.28 -11.07
N GLN A 122 12.68 -18.27 -10.19
CA GLN A 122 11.98 -18.35 -8.92
C GLN A 122 10.48 -18.24 -9.16
N ASN A 123 9.71 -19.12 -8.51
CA ASN A 123 8.27 -19.14 -8.64
C ASN A 123 7.61 -18.46 -7.44
N PRO A 124 6.51 -17.71 -7.65
CA PRO A 124 5.66 -17.23 -6.57
C PRO A 124 5.12 -18.35 -5.68
N LEU A 125 4.60 -17.96 -4.53
CA LEU A 125 3.92 -18.86 -3.62
C LEU A 125 2.72 -19.52 -4.33
N LYS A 126 2.60 -20.84 -4.20
CA LYS A 126 1.50 -21.60 -4.77
C LYS A 126 0.19 -21.25 -4.06
N ASN A 127 -0.92 -21.39 -4.77
CA ASN A 127 -2.23 -21.33 -4.13
C ASN A 127 -2.40 -22.56 -3.23
N GLU A 128 -3.05 -22.40 -2.09
CA GLU A 128 -3.30 -23.48 -1.13
C GLU A 128 -4.80 -23.54 -0.83
N THR A 129 -5.32 -24.73 -0.54
CA THR A 129 -6.70 -24.88 -0.05
C THR A 129 -6.68 -24.80 1.46
N LEU A 130 -7.51 -23.95 2.04
CA LEU A 130 -7.70 -23.90 3.48
C LEU A 130 -8.77 -24.90 3.90
N SER A 131 -8.65 -25.41 5.12
CA SER A 131 -9.65 -26.32 5.71
C SER A 131 -10.48 -25.58 6.75
N LEU A 132 -11.14 -24.49 6.35
CA LEU A 132 -11.96 -23.65 7.25
C LEU A 132 -13.43 -24.10 7.32
N GLY A 133 -13.75 -25.24 6.72
CA GLY A 133 -15.10 -25.81 6.69
C GLY A 133 -15.72 -25.87 5.28
N GLY A 134 -15.07 -25.29 4.28
CA GLY A 134 -15.48 -25.32 2.87
C GLY A 134 -14.33 -25.60 1.90
N LYS A 135 -14.34 -24.91 0.76
CA LYS A 135 -13.35 -25.03 -0.32
C LYS A 135 -12.65 -23.69 -0.53
N GLU A 136 -12.19 -23.08 0.55
CA GLU A 136 -11.53 -21.79 0.50
C GLU A 136 -10.15 -21.94 -0.15
N LEU A 137 -9.84 -21.05 -1.09
CA LEU A 137 -8.53 -21.00 -1.74
C LEU A 137 -7.80 -19.74 -1.28
N ILE A 138 -6.61 -19.92 -0.72
CA ILE A 138 -5.69 -18.82 -0.45
C ILE A 138 -4.76 -18.63 -1.64
N PHE A 139 -4.65 -17.41 -2.13
CA PHE A 139 -3.86 -17.07 -3.32
C PHE A 139 -3.32 -15.65 -3.24
N THR A 140 -2.49 -15.29 -4.22
CA THR A 140 -2.00 -13.92 -4.36
C THR A 140 -2.80 -13.15 -5.41
N HIS A 141 -3.44 -12.08 -4.97
CA HIS A 141 -4.01 -11.06 -5.84
C HIS A 141 -2.90 -10.09 -6.27
N TRP A 142 -2.48 -10.15 -7.53
CA TRP A 142 -1.41 -9.31 -8.07
C TRP A 142 -1.92 -7.94 -8.53
N GLU A 143 -1.21 -6.89 -8.12
CA GLU A 143 -1.31 -5.60 -8.78
C GLU A 143 -0.66 -5.63 -10.18
N PRO A 144 -1.00 -4.66 -11.04
CA PRO A 144 -0.29 -4.47 -12.29
C PRO A 144 1.21 -4.30 -12.08
N TRP A 145 1.99 -4.71 -13.08
CA TRP A 145 3.40 -4.33 -13.14
C TRP A 145 3.56 -2.82 -13.17
N GLN A 146 4.54 -2.35 -12.42
CA GLN A 146 5.06 -1.00 -12.57
C GLN A 146 5.69 -0.79 -13.94
N ASP A 147 5.83 0.47 -14.31
CA ASP A 147 6.65 0.85 -15.44
C ASP A 147 8.11 0.45 -15.19
N CYS A 148 8.85 0.25 -16.28
CA CYS A 148 10.27 -0.07 -16.19
C CYS A 148 11.01 1.10 -15.54
N ASN A 149 11.88 0.82 -14.57
CA ASN A 149 12.62 1.88 -13.86
C ASN A 149 13.59 2.67 -14.76
N ARG A 150 13.87 2.18 -15.97
CA ARG A 150 14.61 2.90 -17.01
C ARG A 150 14.26 2.41 -18.42
N CYS A 151 14.49 3.28 -19.38
CA CYS A 151 14.39 2.97 -20.80
C CYS A 151 15.78 2.90 -21.47
N GLY A 152 15.83 2.48 -22.73
CA GLY A 152 17.03 2.51 -23.58
C GLY A 152 18.14 1.53 -23.18
N GLY A 153 17.92 0.72 -22.15
CA GLY A 153 18.83 -0.30 -21.67
C GLY A 153 18.17 -1.22 -20.66
N PRO A 154 18.90 -2.22 -20.13
CA PRO A 154 18.38 -3.16 -19.15
C PRO A 154 17.90 -2.42 -17.90
N GLY A 155 16.62 -2.59 -17.57
CA GLY A 155 15.97 -2.09 -16.37
C GLY A 155 15.29 -3.21 -15.58
N GLU A 156 14.59 -2.81 -14.54
CA GLU A 156 13.84 -3.68 -13.64
C GLU A 156 12.44 -3.10 -13.43
N ARG A 157 11.44 -3.96 -13.32
CA ARG A 157 10.09 -3.60 -12.88
C ARG A 157 9.60 -4.56 -11.81
N LYS A 158 8.65 -4.09 -11.02
CA LYS A 158 8.13 -4.81 -9.86
C LYS A 158 6.61 -4.84 -9.88
N ARG A 159 6.02 -5.81 -9.18
CA ARG A 159 4.61 -5.80 -8.82
C ARG A 159 4.41 -6.35 -7.42
N LEU A 160 3.50 -5.73 -6.68
CA LEU A 160 3.03 -6.27 -5.42
C LEU A 160 1.93 -7.29 -5.64
N GLY A 161 1.88 -8.25 -4.73
CA GLY A 161 0.80 -9.19 -4.57
C GLY A 161 0.34 -9.22 -3.12
N TYR A 162 -0.97 -9.28 -2.92
CA TYR A 162 -1.58 -9.36 -1.60
C TYR A 162 -2.19 -10.74 -1.39
N CYS A 163 -2.18 -11.20 -0.15
CA CYS A 163 -2.88 -12.40 0.25
C CYS A 163 -4.39 -12.20 0.18
N TYR A 164 -5.08 -13.02 -0.60
CA TYR A 164 -6.54 -13.06 -0.69
C TYR A 164 -7.05 -14.49 -0.46
N ILE A 165 -8.26 -14.59 0.08
CA ILE A 165 -9.02 -15.84 0.20
C ILE A 165 -10.26 -15.69 -0.68
N GLU A 166 -10.52 -16.71 -1.49
CA GLU A 166 -11.78 -16.85 -2.22
C GLU A 166 -12.52 -18.10 -1.77
N GLU A 167 -13.84 -17.98 -1.72
CA GLU A 167 -14.75 -19.11 -1.56
C GLU A 167 -15.69 -19.20 -2.77
N PRO A 168 -16.27 -20.39 -3.03
CA PRO A 168 -17.16 -20.55 -4.17
C PRO A 168 -18.35 -19.58 -4.09
N LEU A 169 -18.57 -18.82 -5.18
CA LEU A 169 -19.70 -17.90 -5.39
C LEU A 169 -19.61 -16.55 -4.66
N GLU A 170 -18.54 -16.28 -3.93
CA GLU A 170 -18.31 -14.98 -3.29
C GLU A 170 -17.15 -14.21 -3.93
N ALA A 171 -17.08 -12.91 -3.64
CA ALA A 171 -15.97 -12.08 -4.06
C ALA A 171 -14.73 -12.39 -3.20
N PRO A 172 -13.51 -12.46 -3.78
CA PRO A 172 -12.31 -12.65 -3.00
C PRO A 172 -12.08 -11.53 -2.00
N MET A 173 -11.67 -11.88 -0.78
CA MET A 173 -11.40 -10.93 0.30
C MET A 173 -9.94 -10.99 0.75
N PRO A 174 -9.34 -9.86 1.21
CA PRO A 174 -8.03 -9.88 1.84
C PRO A 174 -7.98 -10.84 3.04
N CYS A 175 -6.89 -11.59 3.17
CA CYS A 175 -6.79 -12.72 4.09
C CYS A 175 -7.13 -12.38 5.56
N TRP A 176 -6.68 -11.23 6.07
CA TRP A 176 -6.96 -10.87 7.46
C TRP A 176 -8.39 -10.39 7.68
N LEU A 177 -9.03 -9.80 6.66
CA LEU A 177 -10.45 -9.47 6.73
C LEU A 177 -11.32 -10.74 6.71
N TYR A 178 -10.97 -11.71 5.87
CA TYR A 178 -11.70 -12.99 5.78
C TYR A 178 -11.67 -13.76 7.12
N LEU A 179 -10.50 -13.86 7.75
CA LEU A 179 -10.37 -14.58 9.03
C LEU A 179 -10.92 -13.80 10.24
N GLY A 180 -11.08 -12.49 10.11
CA GLY A 180 -11.59 -11.62 11.17
C GLY A 180 -10.80 -11.76 12.48
N ALA A 181 -11.50 -12.12 13.57
CA ALA A 181 -10.91 -12.30 14.89
C ALA A 181 -10.23 -13.67 15.09
N GLU A 182 -10.32 -14.60 14.13
CA GLU A 182 -9.68 -15.91 14.23
C GLU A 182 -8.16 -15.79 14.13
N LYS A 183 -7.44 -16.28 15.14
CA LYS A 183 -5.97 -16.22 15.21
C LYS A 183 -5.29 -17.37 14.46
N VAL A 184 -5.90 -17.87 13.38
CA VAL A 184 -5.32 -18.95 12.60
C VAL A 184 -4.34 -18.35 11.60
N GLN A 185 -3.05 -18.54 11.83
CA GLN A 185 -2.03 -18.12 10.88
C GLN A 185 -1.64 -19.27 9.96
N TYR A 186 -1.95 -19.13 8.68
CA TYR A 186 -1.46 -20.03 7.64
C TYR A 186 -0.12 -19.52 7.11
N SER A 187 0.81 -20.43 6.79
CA SER A 187 2.14 -20.06 6.26
C SER A 187 2.05 -19.20 5.00
N ARG A 188 1.00 -19.38 4.20
CA ARG A 188 0.75 -18.67 2.96
C ARG A 188 0.26 -17.23 3.14
N MET A 189 -0.17 -16.85 4.36
CA MET A 189 -0.69 -15.52 4.68
C MET A 189 0.40 -14.46 4.75
N ARG A 190 0.95 -14.13 3.59
CA ARG A 190 1.96 -13.10 3.44
C ARG A 190 1.84 -12.41 2.08
N PRO A 191 2.16 -11.11 2.00
CA PRO A 191 2.23 -10.43 0.72
C PRO A 191 3.42 -10.95 -0.09
N GLU A 192 3.38 -10.72 -1.40
CA GLU A 192 4.45 -11.06 -2.33
C GLU A 192 4.96 -9.83 -3.09
N LEU A 193 6.24 -9.85 -3.45
CA LEU A 193 6.83 -8.92 -4.39
C LEU A 193 7.48 -9.74 -5.51
N GLN A 194 7.07 -9.47 -6.75
CA GLN A 194 7.73 -10.05 -7.91
C GLN A 194 8.57 -9.01 -8.62
N VAL A 195 9.77 -9.42 -9.01
CA VAL A 195 10.76 -8.61 -9.71
C VAL A 195 11.10 -9.26 -11.04
N GLU A 196 11.18 -8.47 -12.10
CA GLU A 196 11.69 -8.94 -13.39
C GLU A 196 12.45 -7.86 -14.16
N ALA A 197 13.38 -8.30 -14.99
CA ALA A 197 14.09 -7.47 -15.93
C ALA A 197 13.11 -6.95 -17.01
N CYS A 198 13.34 -5.71 -17.45
CA CYS A 198 12.60 -5.10 -18.53
C CYS A 198 13.55 -4.36 -19.47
N LEU A 199 13.16 -4.27 -20.74
CA LEU A 199 13.84 -3.49 -21.76
C LEU A 199 12.78 -2.72 -22.53
N THR A 200 12.71 -1.40 -22.31
CA THR A 200 11.72 -0.53 -22.94
C THR A 200 12.42 0.58 -23.72
N PRO A 201 11.91 0.97 -24.91
CA PRO A 201 12.42 2.13 -25.62
C PRO A 201 12.09 3.42 -24.86
N CYS A 202 12.95 4.44 -24.98
CA CYS A 202 12.68 5.74 -24.38
C CYS A 202 11.59 6.48 -25.17
N ASP A 203 10.64 7.07 -24.45
CA ASP A 203 9.63 7.96 -24.99
C ASP A 203 9.85 9.36 -24.42
N HIS A 204 10.68 10.14 -25.12
CA HIS A 204 11.11 11.45 -24.68
C HIS A 204 9.96 12.45 -24.48
N ILE A 205 8.78 12.20 -25.08
CA ILE A 205 7.60 13.06 -24.88
C ILE A 205 6.96 12.80 -23.51
N LYS A 206 6.98 11.55 -23.03
CA LYS A 206 6.49 11.19 -21.70
C LYS A 206 7.47 11.58 -20.59
N GLU A 207 8.78 11.46 -20.85
CA GLU A 207 9.83 11.82 -19.89
C GLU A 207 9.82 13.31 -19.50
N ILE A 208 9.51 14.20 -20.44
CA ILE A 208 9.42 15.66 -20.18
C ILE A 208 8.24 16.00 -19.26
N ASN A 209 7.20 15.15 -19.22
CA ASN A 209 5.96 15.39 -18.49
C ASN A 209 5.85 14.64 -17.15
N GLN A 210 6.85 13.81 -16.80
CA GLN A 210 6.85 13.11 -15.52
C GLN A 210 7.49 13.98 -14.42
N PRO A 211 6.87 14.12 -13.23
CA PRO A 211 7.55 14.69 -12.09
C PRO A 211 8.76 13.81 -11.78
N TYR A 212 9.94 14.43 -11.64
CA TYR A 212 11.22 13.77 -11.38
C TYR A 212 11.08 12.74 -10.25
N PHE A 213 11.08 11.46 -10.60
CA PHE A 213 11.20 10.39 -9.62
C PHE A 213 12.67 10.30 -9.18
N VAL A 214 12.91 10.38 -7.88
CA VAL A 214 14.23 10.08 -7.31
C VAL A 214 14.39 8.55 -7.38
N PHE A 215 15.13 8.09 -8.38
CA PHE A 215 15.54 6.70 -8.46
C PHE A 215 16.73 6.49 -7.52
N ASP A 216 16.48 5.89 -6.36
CA ASP A 216 17.57 5.35 -5.57
C ASP A 216 18.05 4.06 -6.25
N ILE A 217 19.24 4.12 -6.86
CA ILE A 217 20.03 2.93 -7.22
C ILE A 217 20.82 2.60 -5.94
N PRO A 218 20.38 1.66 -5.08
CA PRO A 218 21.24 1.23 -4.00
C PRO A 218 22.46 0.56 -4.64
N GLN A 219 23.65 1.11 -4.39
CA GLN A 219 24.89 0.44 -4.77
C GLN A 219 24.89 -0.94 -4.10
N LEU A 220 24.88 -1.98 -4.92
CA LEU A 220 24.93 -3.38 -4.49
C LEU A 220 26.30 -3.67 -3.86
N GLY A 221 26.47 -3.32 -2.59
CA GLY A 221 27.79 -3.25 -1.98
C GLY A 221 27.83 -3.21 -0.46
N LYS A 222 26.88 -3.86 0.23
CA LYS A 222 27.03 -4.41 1.60
C LYS A 222 25.70 -5.04 2.05
N LEU A 223 25.60 -6.36 1.91
CA LEU A 223 24.56 -7.13 2.60
C LEU A 223 24.82 -7.04 4.11
N THR A 224 24.03 -6.24 4.83
CA THR A 224 23.86 -6.37 6.28
C THR A 224 22.48 -6.98 6.55
N ASN A 225 22.42 -7.93 7.49
CA ASN A 225 21.28 -8.83 7.81
C ASN A 225 19.94 -8.18 8.21
N THR A 226 19.75 -6.89 7.98
CA THR A 226 18.50 -6.16 8.20
C THR A 226 18.31 -5.19 7.05
N MET A 227 17.92 -5.72 5.89
CA MET A 227 17.66 -4.91 4.71
C MET A 227 16.29 -4.26 4.88
N TRP A 228 16.29 -3.03 5.41
CA TRP A 228 15.13 -2.16 5.34
C TRP A 228 14.87 -1.86 3.86
N LEU A 229 13.73 -2.31 3.34
CA LEU A 229 13.20 -1.84 2.07
C LEU A 229 12.76 -0.38 2.25
N THR A 230 13.72 0.54 2.34
CA THR A 230 13.51 1.97 2.13
C THR A 230 13.45 2.21 0.63
N CYS A 231 12.49 1.55 -0.02
CA CYS A 231 12.10 1.88 -1.37
C CYS A 231 11.40 3.25 -1.32
N PRO A 232 11.82 4.27 -2.10
CA PRO A 232 10.97 5.43 -2.28
C PRO A 232 9.60 4.96 -2.76
N LEU A 233 8.50 5.50 -2.19
CA LEU A 233 7.10 5.04 -2.38
C LEU A 233 6.72 4.73 -3.83
N ALA A 234 7.31 5.43 -4.79
CA ALA A 234 7.17 5.22 -6.23
C ALA A 234 7.69 3.87 -6.75
N SER A 235 8.38 3.06 -5.94
CA SER A 235 8.99 1.81 -6.37
C SER A 235 8.23 0.56 -5.93
N ILE A 236 7.08 0.69 -5.25
CA ILE A 236 6.28 -0.46 -4.79
C ILE A 236 4.82 -0.37 -5.25
N TYR A 237 4.22 0.82 -5.25
CA TYR A 237 2.86 1.07 -5.74
C TYR A 237 2.88 1.75 -7.11
N ARG A 238 1.79 1.64 -7.87
CA ARG A 238 1.63 2.33 -9.16
C ARG A 238 0.91 3.65 -8.97
#